data_AF-A0A6L7TV20-F1
#
_entry.id   AF-A0A6L7TV20-F1
#
_cell.length_a   1.000
_cell.length_b   1.000
_cell.length_c   1.000
_cell.angle_alpha   90.00
_cell.angle_beta   90.00
_cell.angle_gamma   90.00
#
_symmetry.space_group_name_H-M   'P 1'
#
loop_
_entity.id
_entity.type
_entity.pdbx_description
1 polymer ?
#
loop_
_entity_poly.entity_id
_entity_poly.type
_entity_poly.pdbx_seq_one_letter_code
_entity_poly.pdbx_strand_id
1 'polypeptide(L)'
;MAIDSSGRIAGQSQVTPVRLLEESGALLFGEFTLSSGKKSDYYFDSKKLTLDPAGARFVARQLVDRLDAENIRYVGGVAYGAIPIVSHVVMLTGLREDKPIRAFYHRKDSKEHGTGAAAEGQFPPQGEPVAIVEDVVTTGGSLLQSIRHAEDSGYNVTHALTLIDRDEGGREAIEAAGYKFWSLFRVELTEGKPRFIFNGG
;
A
#
# COMPACT_ATOMS: atom_id res chain seq x y z
N MET A 1 -21.15 -0.83 8.27
CA MET A 1 -21.35 -1.61 7.03
C MET A 1 -20.13 -2.55 6.90
N ALA A 2 -20.31 -3.87 6.90
CA ALA A 2 -19.19 -4.82 6.87
C ALA A 2 -18.79 -5.12 5.41
N ILE A 3 -17.48 -5.12 5.10
CA ILE A 3 -16.94 -5.58 3.82
C ILE A 3 -16.31 -6.94 4.06
N ASP A 4 -16.71 -7.97 3.30
CA ASP A 4 -16.09 -9.30 3.37
C ASP A 4 -14.72 -9.33 2.65
N SER A 5 -13.99 -10.42 2.80
CA SER A 5 -12.65 -10.58 2.21
C SER A 5 -12.64 -10.54 0.68
N SER A 6 -13.78 -10.70 0.02
CA SER A 6 -13.93 -10.55 -1.43
C SER A 6 -14.21 -9.11 -1.87
N GLY A 7 -14.22 -8.16 -0.93
CA GLY A 7 -14.52 -6.75 -1.18
C GLY A 7 -16.02 -6.43 -1.22
N ARG A 8 -16.90 -7.35 -0.82
CA ARG A 8 -18.36 -7.13 -0.90
C ARG A 8 -18.90 -6.48 0.36
N ILE A 9 -19.71 -5.43 0.20
CA ILE A 9 -20.40 -4.80 1.32
C ILE A 9 -21.73 -5.52 1.62
N ALA A 10 -21.92 -5.97 2.87
CA ALA A 10 -23.14 -6.64 3.29
C ALA A 10 -24.38 -5.73 3.10
N GLY A 11 -25.37 -6.20 2.33
CA GLY A 11 -26.64 -5.51 2.09
C GLY A 11 -26.70 -4.63 0.83
N GLN A 12 -25.68 -4.64 -0.04
CA GLN A 12 -25.73 -3.98 -1.34
C GLN A 12 -25.46 -4.96 -2.48
N SER A 13 -26.20 -4.80 -3.59
CA SER A 13 -25.95 -5.49 -4.86
C SER A 13 -24.56 -5.11 -5.37
N GLN A 14 -23.58 -5.98 -5.14
CA GLN A 14 -22.24 -6.03 -5.75
C GLN A 14 -21.56 -4.66 -5.98
N VAL A 15 -20.93 -4.09 -4.96
CA VAL A 15 -19.84 -3.13 -5.18
C VAL A 15 -18.59 -3.95 -5.47
N THR A 16 -18.06 -3.88 -6.70
CA THR A 16 -16.77 -4.49 -7.03
C THR A 16 -15.65 -3.67 -6.39
N PRO A 17 -14.48 -4.27 -6.09
CA PRO A 17 -13.31 -3.52 -5.61
C PRO A 17 -12.95 -2.28 -6.45
N VAL A 18 -13.14 -2.36 -7.77
CA VAL A 18 -12.93 -1.23 -8.68
C VAL A 18 -13.98 -0.13 -8.48
N ARG A 19 -15.26 -0.51 -8.32
CA ARG A 19 -16.34 0.45 -8.06
C ARG A 19 -16.13 1.21 -6.75
N LEU A 20 -15.52 0.60 -5.74
CA LEU A 20 -15.12 1.31 -4.52
C LEU A 20 -14.08 2.41 -4.80
N LEU A 21 -13.16 2.21 -5.74
CA LEU A 21 -12.21 3.25 -6.17
C LEU A 21 -12.94 4.43 -6.83
N GLU A 22 -13.94 4.15 -7.66
CA GLU A 22 -14.73 5.16 -8.36
C GLU A 22 -15.64 5.93 -7.37
N GLU A 23 -16.38 5.23 -6.51
CA GLU A 23 -17.32 5.82 -5.54
C GLU A 23 -16.62 6.66 -4.46
N SER A 24 -15.41 6.29 -4.05
CA SER A 24 -14.59 7.12 -3.16
C SER A 24 -13.99 8.35 -3.85
N GLY A 25 -14.11 8.45 -5.18
CA GLY A 25 -13.44 9.47 -5.99
C GLY A 25 -11.93 9.28 -6.05
N ALA A 26 -11.42 8.11 -5.67
CA ALA A 26 -10.01 7.77 -5.74
C ALA A 26 -9.55 7.45 -7.16
N LEU A 27 -10.45 7.01 -8.03
CA LEU A 27 -10.17 6.75 -9.44
C LEU A 27 -11.01 7.67 -10.33
N LEU A 28 -10.33 8.44 -11.18
CA LEU A 28 -10.93 9.32 -12.18
C LEU A 28 -10.43 8.95 -13.57
N PHE A 29 -11.31 9.02 -14.57
CA PHE A 29 -10.97 8.84 -15.99
C PHE A 29 -11.10 10.17 -16.74
N GLY A 30 -10.22 10.41 -17.70
CA GLY A 30 -10.11 11.67 -18.43
C GLY A 30 -8.65 12.05 -18.67
N GLU A 31 -8.39 13.22 -19.25
CA GLU A 31 -7.03 13.64 -19.54
C GLU A 31 -6.37 14.32 -18.34
N PHE A 32 -5.32 13.69 -17.79
CA PHE A 32 -4.54 14.22 -16.68
C PHE A 32 -3.09 14.46 -17.08
N THR A 33 -2.44 15.41 -16.42
CA THR A 33 -1.00 15.61 -16.50
C THR A 33 -0.38 15.19 -15.18
N LEU A 34 0.44 14.13 -15.20
CA LEU A 34 1.08 13.59 -14.01
C LEU A 34 2.21 14.50 -13.52
N SER A 35 2.69 14.29 -12.30
CA SER A 35 3.86 14.99 -11.75
C SER A 35 5.13 14.80 -12.58
N SER A 36 5.20 13.72 -13.37
CA SER A 36 6.27 13.47 -14.34
C SER A 36 6.16 14.29 -15.64
N GLY A 37 5.06 15.04 -15.82
CA GLY A 37 4.72 15.75 -17.06
C GLY A 37 4.05 14.87 -18.12
N LYS A 38 3.98 13.55 -17.93
CA LYS A 38 3.30 12.62 -18.86
C LYS A 38 1.79 12.83 -18.84
N LYS A 39 1.15 12.59 -19.99
CA LYS A 39 -0.31 12.50 -20.10
C LYS A 39 -0.79 11.11 -19.64
N SER A 40 -1.96 11.07 -19.02
CA SER A 40 -2.59 9.84 -18.52
C SER A 40 -4.11 9.95 -18.69
N ASP A 41 -4.75 8.88 -19.16
CA ASP A 41 -6.20 8.80 -19.34
C ASP A 41 -6.95 8.48 -18.04
N TYR A 42 -6.21 8.41 -16.94
CA TYR A 42 -6.72 8.20 -15.59
C TYR A 42 -5.83 8.88 -14.55
N TYR A 43 -6.42 9.12 -13.38
CA TYR A 43 -5.72 9.59 -12.19
C TYR A 43 -6.19 8.79 -10.98
N PHE A 44 -5.23 8.44 -10.11
CA PHE A 44 -5.51 7.75 -8.87
C PHE A 44 -5.03 8.57 -7.67
N ASP A 45 -5.94 8.91 -6.77
CA ASP A 45 -5.66 9.54 -5.49
C ASP A 45 -5.92 8.55 -4.35
N SER A 46 -4.84 7.94 -3.85
CA SER A 46 -4.91 7.00 -2.74
C SER A 46 -5.48 7.59 -1.46
N LYS A 47 -5.43 8.92 -1.27
CA LYS A 47 -5.91 9.56 -0.03
C LYS A 47 -7.43 9.57 0.00
N LYS A 48 -8.08 9.70 -1.16
CA LYS A 48 -9.54 9.56 -1.28
C LYS A 48 -10.01 8.17 -0.89
N LEU A 49 -9.25 7.13 -1.25
CA LEU A 49 -9.56 5.76 -0.85
C LEU A 49 -9.25 5.50 0.63
N THR A 50 -8.04 5.86 1.06
CA THR A 50 -7.57 5.53 2.42
C THR A 50 -8.22 6.38 3.50
N LEU A 51 -8.73 7.57 3.19
CA LEU A 51 -9.47 8.40 4.14
C LEU A 51 -11.00 8.27 4.00
N ASP A 52 -11.47 7.36 3.15
CA ASP A 52 -12.88 6.94 3.11
C ASP A 52 -13.11 5.77 4.09
N PRO A 53 -14.18 5.75 4.91
CA PRO A 53 -14.42 4.68 5.87
C PRO A 53 -14.58 3.27 5.26
N ALA A 54 -15.14 3.15 4.05
CA ALA A 54 -15.25 1.88 3.36
C ALA A 54 -13.92 1.46 2.73
N GLY A 55 -13.21 2.40 2.10
CA GLY A 55 -11.87 2.23 1.54
C GLY A 55 -10.83 1.86 2.59
N ALA A 56 -10.78 2.55 3.72
CA ALA A 56 -9.87 2.27 4.84
C ALA A 56 -10.04 0.83 5.37
N ARG A 57 -11.28 0.41 5.62
CA ARG A 57 -11.60 -0.95 6.07
C ARG A 57 -11.22 -1.99 5.02
N PHE A 58 -11.52 -1.72 3.75
CA PHE A 58 -11.21 -2.60 2.64
C PHE A 58 -9.69 -2.79 2.49
N VAL A 59 -8.92 -1.70 2.38
CA VAL A 59 -7.46 -1.73 2.28
C VAL A 59 -6.84 -2.47 3.47
N ALA A 60 -7.29 -2.18 4.69
CA ALA A 60 -6.78 -2.85 5.88
C ALA A 60 -7.01 -4.36 5.85
N ARG A 61 -8.21 -4.81 5.47
CA ARG A 61 -8.54 -6.24 5.36
C ARG A 61 -7.59 -6.94 4.40
N GLN A 62 -7.43 -6.38 3.21
CA GLN A 62 -6.62 -6.99 2.15
C GLN A 62 -5.13 -7.06 2.53
N LEU A 63 -4.60 -6.01 3.14
CA LEU A 63 -3.22 -6.02 3.63
C LEU A 63 -3.02 -6.95 4.81
N VAL A 64 -3.96 -7.00 5.75
CA VAL A 64 -3.91 -7.94 6.88
C VAL A 64 -3.88 -9.38 6.38
N ASP A 65 -4.80 -9.74 5.47
CA ASP A 65 -4.90 -11.10 4.93
C ASP A 65 -3.59 -11.48 4.21
N ARG A 66 -3.04 -10.54 3.41
CA ARG A 66 -1.75 -10.74 2.74
C ARG A 66 -0.58 -10.92 3.70
N LEU A 67 -0.49 -10.07 4.73
CA LEU A 67 0.58 -10.12 5.73
C LEU A 67 0.49 -11.39 6.57
N ASP A 68 -0.72 -11.87 6.88
CA ASP A 68 -0.97 -13.13 7.59
C ASP A 68 -0.54 -14.35 6.77
N ALA A 69 -0.85 -14.37 5.47
CA ALA A 69 -0.42 -15.45 4.57
C ALA A 69 1.11 -15.60 4.51
N GLU A 70 1.85 -14.50 4.66
CA GLU A 70 3.32 -14.47 4.64
C GLU A 70 3.95 -14.45 6.05
N ASN A 71 3.14 -14.55 7.11
CA ASN A 71 3.57 -14.48 8.52
C ASN A 71 4.38 -13.20 8.87
N ILE A 72 4.09 -12.06 8.24
CA ILE A 72 4.81 -10.79 8.46
C ILE A 72 4.15 -9.99 9.57
N ARG A 73 4.87 -9.69 10.66
CA ARG A 73 4.31 -9.01 11.85
C ARG A 73 4.66 -7.53 11.97
N TYR A 74 5.44 -7.01 11.02
CA TYR A 74 5.84 -5.61 10.95
C TYR A 74 5.66 -5.06 9.54
N VAL A 75 4.94 -3.93 9.44
CA VAL A 75 4.74 -3.22 8.18
C VAL A 75 5.21 -1.77 8.30
N GLY A 76 6.04 -1.35 7.35
CA GLY A 76 6.61 -0.01 7.28
C GLY A 76 6.21 0.72 6.01
N GLY A 77 6.57 1.99 5.91
CA GLY A 77 6.43 2.79 4.69
C GLY A 77 7.00 4.18 4.86
N VAL A 78 6.97 5.00 3.80
CA VAL A 78 7.44 6.39 3.85
C VAL A 78 6.25 7.36 3.89
N ALA A 79 6.40 8.42 4.67
CA ALA A 79 5.43 9.51 4.74
C ALA A 79 5.27 10.21 3.37
N TYR A 80 4.08 10.64 2.97
CA TYR A 80 2.81 10.63 3.72
C TYR A 80 1.84 9.54 3.25
N GLY A 81 2.06 8.98 2.06
CA GLY A 81 1.12 8.02 1.43
C GLY A 81 0.94 6.74 2.25
N ALA A 82 2.00 6.23 2.86
CA ALA A 82 1.94 5.00 3.63
C ALA A 82 1.29 5.15 5.01
N ILE A 83 1.24 6.36 5.59
CA ILE A 83 0.81 6.57 7.00
C ILE A 83 -0.64 6.11 7.22
N PRO A 84 -1.64 6.54 6.41
CA PRO A 84 -3.00 6.03 6.56
C PRO A 84 -3.04 4.50 6.40
N ILE A 85 -2.33 3.97 5.40
CA ILE A 85 -2.32 2.53 5.07
C ILE A 85 -1.89 1.70 6.28
N VAL A 86 -0.70 1.96 6.84
CA VAL A 86 -0.18 1.18 7.96
C VAL A 86 -0.99 1.41 9.25
N SER A 87 -1.57 2.59 9.41
CA SER A 87 -2.44 2.91 10.54
C SER A 87 -3.72 2.08 10.53
N HIS A 88 -4.34 1.87 9.36
CA HIS A 88 -5.53 1.01 9.26
C HIS A 88 -5.20 -0.46 9.52
N VAL A 89 -4.02 -0.94 9.09
CA VAL A 89 -3.55 -2.31 9.39
C VAL A 89 -3.45 -2.52 10.90
N VAL A 90 -2.78 -1.60 11.62
CA VAL A 90 -2.62 -1.68 13.09
C VAL A 90 -3.97 -1.58 13.80
N MET A 91 -4.87 -0.70 13.34
CA MET A 91 -6.21 -0.60 13.93
C MET A 91 -6.98 -1.91 13.77
N LEU A 92 -7.05 -2.45 12.55
CA LEU A 92 -7.82 -3.67 12.28
C LEU A 92 -7.25 -4.89 13.01
N THR A 93 -5.92 -5.04 13.01
CA THR A 93 -5.29 -6.16 13.70
C THR A 93 -5.34 -6.05 15.22
N GLY A 94 -5.42 -4.83 15.77
CA GLY A 94 -5.54 -4.61 17.21
C GLY A 94 -6.89 -5.03 17.79
N LEU A 95 -7.88 -5.31 16.94
CA LEU A 95 -9.17 -5.91 17.34
C LEU A 95 -9.09 -7.43 17.55
N ARG A 96 -7.96 -8.05 17.23
CA ARG A 96 -7.72 -9.50 17.40
C ARG A 96 -6.95 -9.77 18.68
N GLU A 97 -7.18 -10.94 19.29
CA GLU A 97 -6.43 -11.38 20.47
C GLU A 97 -5.06 -11.98 20.11
N ASP A 98 -4.88 -12.43 18.87
CA ASP A 98 -3.66 -13.08 18.40
C ASP A 98 -2.99 -12.36 17.21
N LYS A 99 -1.66 -12.54 17.13
CA LYS A 99 -0.80 -12.13 16.01
C LYS A 99 -0.95 -10.66 15.56
N PRO A 100 -0.86 -9.67 16.47
CA PRO A 100 -0.95 -8.26 16.10
C PRO A 100 0.17 -7.87 15.13
N ILE A 101 -0.19 -7.16 14.07
CA ILE A 101 0.76 -6.54 13.15
C ILE A 101 1.08 -5.14 13.67
N ARG A 102 2.37 -4.87 13.83
CA ARG A 102 2.89 -3.56 14.27
C ARG A 102 3.32 -2.75 13.05
N ALA A 103 3.35 -1.43 13.21
CA ALA A 103 3.79 -0.56 12.14
C ALA A 103 4.80 0.49 12.57
N PHE A 104 5.59 0.91 11.59
CA PHE A 104 6.45 2.07 11.64
C PHE A 104 6.30 2.88 10.35
N TYR A 105 6.81 4.10 10.32
CA TYR A 105 6.98 4.85 9.09
C TYR A 105 8.23 5.71 9.14
N HIS A 106 8.85 5.91 7.99
CA HIS A 106 9.94 6.85 7.82
C HIS A 106 9.37 8.24 7.49
N ARG A 107 9.99 9.26 8.06
CA ARG A 107 9.73 10.65 7.70
C ARG A 107 10.32 10.93 6.31
N LYS A 108 9.72 11.88 5.59
CA LYS A 108 10.28 12.36 4.33
C LYS A 108 11.50 13.25 4.54
N ASP A 109 11.50 14.00 5.65
CA ASP A 109 12.57 14.91 6.05
C ASP A 109 13.14 14.50 7.42
N SER A 110 14.45 14.61 7.60
CA SER A 110 15.11 14.39 8.89
C SER A 110 14.79 15.51 9.87
N LYS A 111 14.56 15.18 11.15
CA LYS A 111 14.53 16.17 12.24
C LYS A 111 15.95 16.64 12.55
N GLU A 112 16.13 17.94 12.80
CA GLU A 112 17.36 18.45 13.44
C GLU A 112 17.37 18.25 14.97
N HIS A 113 16.22 18.00 15.62
CA HIS A 113 16.10 17.96 17.09
C HIS A 113 15.24 16.77 17.58
N GLY A 114 15.64 16.10 18.68
CA GLY A 114 14.96 14.93 19.26
C GLY A 114 15.88 13.69 19.30
N THR A 115 15.31 12.47 19.26
CA THR A 115 16.08 11.21 19.17
C THR A 115 16.89 11.08 17.87
N GLY A 116 16.69 11.98 16.90
CA GLY A 116 17.34 11.93 15.59
C GLY A 116 16.89 10.76 14.71
N ALA A 117 15.93 9.95 15.16
CA ALA A 117 15.49 8.77 14.44
C ALA A 117 14.75 9.13 13.14
N ALA A 118 15.15 8.52 12.03
CA ALA A 118 14.51 8.69 10.72
C ALA A 118 13.12 8.00 10.63
N ALA A 119 12.83 7.10 11.56
CA ALA A 119 11.60 6.31 11.64
C ALA A 119 10.83 6.58 12.95
N GLU A 120 9.52 6.41 12.89
CA GLU A 120 8.56 6.56 13.99
C GLU A 120 7.68 5.31 14.08
N GLY A 121 7.34 4.87 15.30
CA GLY A 121 6.42 3.75 15.53
C GLY A 121 7.02 2.58 16.29
N GLN A 122 6.57 1.37 15.97
CA GLN A 122 6.99 0.12 16.62
C GLN A 122 7.98 -0.62 15.72
N PHE A 123 9.22 -0.75 16.18
CA PHE A 123 10.32 -1.28 15.38
C PHE A 123 10.44 -2.81 15.50
N PRO A 124 10.79 -3.50 14.39
CA PRO A 124 10.99 -4.95 14.40
C PRO A 124 12.23 -5.33 15.23
N PRO A 125 12.19 -6.46 15.96
CA PRO A 125 13.39 -7.14 16.43
C PRO A 125 14.35 -7.45 15.27
N GLN A 126 15.63 -7.61 15.56
CA GLN A 126 16.64 -7.93 14.55
C GLN A 126 16.29 -9.23 13.81
N GLY A 127 16.34 -9.18 12.48
CA GLY A 127 16.07 -10.33 11.61
C GLY A 127 14.59 -10.64 11.37
N GLU A 128 13.67 -10.01 12.09
CA GLU A 128 12.23 -10.18 11.84
C GLU A 128 11.86 -9.67 10.44
N PRO A 129 11.11 -10.45 9.64
CA PRO A 129 10.74 -10.05 8.29
C PRO A 129 9.76 -8.88 8.32
N VAL A 130 10.05 -7.90 7.46
CA VAL A 130 9.27 -6.67 7.32
C VAL A 130 8.70 -6.54 5.90
N ALA A 131 7.47 -6.04 5.81
CA ALA A 131 6.90 -5.52 4.58
C ALA A 131 7.01 -3.99 4.53
N ILE A 132 7.39 -3.43 3.38
CA ILE A 132 7.31 -1.99 3.12
C ILE A 132 6.15 -1.73 2.16
N VAL A 133 5.28 -0.78 2.49
CA VAL A 133 4.11 -0.41 1.68
C VAL A 133 4.22 1.01 1.12
N GLU A 134 3.83 1.15 -0.15
CA GLU A 134 3.58 2.44 -0.81
C GLU A 134 2.15 2.46 -1.38
N ASP A 135 1.65 3.62 -1.75
CA ASP A 135 0.30 3.73 -2.31
C ASP A 135 0.24 3.45 -3.81
N VAL A 136 1.21 3.95 -4.58
CA VAL A 136 1.27 3.79 -6.03
C VAL A 136 2.69 3.49 -6.48
N VAL A 137 2.84 2.43 -7.26
CA VAL A 137 4.10 2.04 -7.90
C VAL A 137 4.01 2.29 -9.40
N THR A 138 4.98 3.05 -9.91
CA THR A 138 5.27 3.23 -11.34
C THR A 138 6.49 2.40 -11.72
N THR A 139 7.68 3.01 -11.65
CA THR A 139 8.97 2.38 -11.93
C THR A 139 9.59 1.69 -10.70
N GLY A 140 8.92 1.76 -9.54
CA GLY A 140 9.41 1.18 -8.27
C GLY A 140 10.49 1.99 -7.54
N GLY A 141 10.99 3.08 -8.11
CA GLY A 141 12.13 3.83 -7.55
C GLY A 141 11.89 4.36 -6.13
N SER A 142 10.69 4.90 -5.84
CA SER A 142 10.31 5.41 -4.52
C SER A 142 10.20 4.28 -3.48
N LEU A 143 9.53 3.18 -3.82
CA LEU A 143 9.43 2.00 -2.96
C LEU A 143 10.82 1.40 -2.67
N LEU A 144 11.68 1.26 -3.68
CA LEU A 144 13.06 0.79 -3.50
C LEU A 144 13.88 1.72 -2.61
N GLN A 145 13.68 3.04 -2.69
CA GLN A 145 14.31 3.98 -1.77
C GLN A 145 13.80 3.79 -0.34
N SER A 146 12.49 3.59 -0.18
CA SER A 146 11.85 3.31 1.11
C SER A 146 12.39 2.04 1.75
N ILE A 147 12.60 1.00 0.93
CA ILE A 147 13.22 -0.26 1.35
C ILE A 147 14.66 -0.03 1.80
N ARG A 148 15.47 0.70 1.03
CA ARG A 148 16.85 1.03 1.43
C ARG A 148 16.91 1.75 2.77
N HIS A 149 16.04 2.73 3.01
CA HIS A 149 16.02 3.43 4.31
C HIS A 149 15.69 2.48 5.49
N ALA A 150 14.83 1.50 5.26
CA ALA A 150 14.51 0.48 6.27
C ALA A 150 15.69 -0.48 6.51
N GLU A 151 16.36 -0.93 5.45
CA GLU A 151 17.57 -1.76 5.52
C GLU A 151 18.73 -1.03 6.21
N ASP A 152 18.94 0.26 5.90
CA ASP A 152 19.94 1.12 6.55
C ASP A 152 19.66 1.29 8.06
N SER A 153 18.39 1.10 8.46
CA SER A 153 17.95 1.08 9.86
C SER A 153 18.06 -0.30 10.52
N GLY A 154 18.61 -1.29 9.80
CA GLY A 154 18.84 -2.66 10.28
C GLY A 154 17.62 -3.59 10.19
N TYR A 155 16.59 -3.22 9.42
CA TYR A 155 15.38 -4.04 9.25
C TYR A 155 15.55 -5.05 8.13
N ASN A 156 15.05 -6.28 8.31
CA ASN A 156 15.05 -7.33 7.30
C ASN A 156 13.82 -7.20 6.40
N VAL A 157 13.91 -6.39 5.35
CA VAL A 157 12.83 -6.19 4.39
C VAL A 157 12.77 -7.37 3.43
N THR A 158 11.63 -8.04 3.43
CA THR A 158 11.41 -9.23 2.58
C THR A 158 10.30 -9.02 1.55
N HIS A 159 9.41 -8.05 1.81
CA HIS A 159 8.22 -7.80 1.00
C HIS A 159 8.03 -6.33 0.69
N ALA A 160 7.55 -6.07 -0.52
CA ALA A 160 7.20 -4.77 -1.03
C ALA A 160 5.72 -4.82 -1.47
N LEU A 161 4.89 -3.96 -0.88
CA LEU A 161 3.45 -3.95 -1.09
C LEU A 161 3.03 -2.61 -1.71
N THR A 162 2.03 -2.61 -2.58
CA THR A 162 1.40 -1.37 -3.07
C THR A 162 -0.11 -1.49 -3.17
N LEU A 163 -0.83 -0.37 -3.11
CA LEU A 163 -2.26 -0.38 -3.46
C LEU A 163 -2.44 -0.47 -4.98
N ILE A 164 -1.69 0.34 -5.75
CA ILE A 164 -1.76 0.35 -7.21
C ILE A 164 -0.38 0.06 -7.79
N ASP A 165 -0.31 -0.94 -8.64
CA ASP A 165 0.77 -1.14 -9.60
C ASP A 165 0.31 -0.63 -10.97
N ARG A 166 1.01 0.36 -11.52
CA ARG A 166 0.67 0.97 -12.81
C ARG A 166 1.20 0.20 -14.01
N ASP A 167 1.88 -0.92 -13.79
CA ASP A 167 2.46 -1.76 -14.85
C ASP A 167 3.50 -1.00 -15.70
N GLU A 168 4.28 -0.13 -15.04
CA GLU A 168 5.32 0.71 -15.67
C GLU A 168 6.74 0.21 -15.33
N GLY A 169 6.92 -1.09 -15.08
CA GLY A 169 8.21 -1.73 -14.81
C GLY A 169 8.60 -1.84 -13.32
N GLY A 170 7.74 -1.37 -12.41
CA GLY A 170 8.04 -1.34 -10.98
C GLY A 170 8.10 -2.71 -10.33
N ARG A 171 7.21 -3.64 -10.72
CA ARG A 171 7.23 -5.03 -10.25
C ARG A 171 8.57 -5.68 -10.55
N GLU A 172 9.00 -5.61 -11.80
CA GLU A 172 10.21 -6.23 -12.30
C GLU A 172 11.44 -5.67 -11.59
N ALA A 173 11.49 -4.35 -11.39
CA ALA A 173 12.59 -3.70 -10.68
C ALA A 173 12.69 -4.16 -9.21
N ILE A 174 11.54 -4.31 -8.53
CA ILE A 174 11.48 -4.72 -7.12
C ILE A 174 11.83 -6.21 -6.96
N GLU A 175 11.27 -7.06 -7.81
CA GLU A 175 11.54 -8.50 -7.79
C GLU A 175 13.00 -8.80 -8.18
N ALA A 176 13.56 -8.07 -9.15
CA ALA A 176 14.99 -8.17 -9.51
C ALA A 176 15.92 -7.72 -8.37
N ALA A 177 15.47 -6.83 -7.50
CA ALA A 177 16.19 -6.43 -6.29
C ALA A 177 16.08 -7.44 -5.13
N GLY A 178 15.34 -8.55 -5.32
CA GLY A 178 15.25 -9.66 -4.37
C GLY A 178 14.06 -9.60 -3.42
N TYR A 179 13.11 -8.66 -3.62
CA TYR A 179 11.94 -8.52 -2.75
C TYR A 179 10.70 -9.16 -3.36
N LYS A 180 9.88 -9.81 -2.53
CA LYS A 180 8.56 -10.29 -2.97
C LYS A 180 7.64 -9.09 -3.17
N PHE A 181 7.10 -8.93 -4.37
CA PHE A 181 6.20 -7.81 -4.70
C PHE A 181 4.73 -8.25 -4.78
N TRP A 182 3.86 -7.47 -4.12
CA TRP A 182 2.41 -7.63 -4.24
C TRP A 182 1.73 -6.28 -4.39
N SER A 183 0.69 -6.23 -5.23
CA SER A 183 -0.14 -5.06 -5.45
C SER A 183 -1.60 -5.41 -5.26
N LEU A 184 -2.37 -4.55 -4.59
CA LEU A 184 -3.81 -4.76 -4.41
C LEU A 184 -4.57 -4.65 -5.73
N PHE A 185 -4.18 -3.71 -6.57
CA PHE A 185 -4.63 -3.60 -7.95
C PHE A 185 -3.44 -3.47 -8.89
N ARG A 186 -3.57 -4.06 -10.07
CA ARG A 186 -2.70 -3.82 -11.23
C ARG A 186 -3.49 -3.08 -12.30
N VAL A 187 -2.87 -2.12 -12.96
CA VAL A 187 -3.45 -1.45 -14.13
C VAL A 187 -2.92 -2.13 -15.39
N GLU A 188 -3.81 -2.59 -16.25
CA GLU A 188 -3.45 -3.09 -17.58
C GLU A 188 -4.04 -2.18 -18.65
N LEU A 189 -3.29 -1.94 -19.73
CA LEU A 189 -3.79 -1.21 -20.88
C LEU A 189 -4.40 -2.19 -21.88
N THR A 190 -5.71 -2.11 -22.09
CA THR A 190 -6.43 -2.87 -23.13
C THR A 190 -6.92 -1.90 -24.20
N GLU A 191 -6.44 -2.04 -25.44
CA GLU A 191 -6.78 -1.12 -26.54
C GLU A 191 -6.52 0.36 -26.20
N GLY A 192 -5.46 0.62 -25.44
CA GLY A 192 -5.09 1.96 -24.96
C GLY A 192 -5.90 2.47 -23.76
N LYS A 193 -6.88 1.72 -23.26
CA LYS A 193 -7.68 2.11 -22.09
C LYS A 193 -7.20 1.41 -20.82
N PRO A 194 -7.10 2.13 -19.69
CA PRO A 194 -6.71 1.53 -18.41
C PRO A 194 -7.82 0.64 -17.84
N ARG A 195 -7.45 -0.58 -17.45
CA ARG A 195 -8.29 -1.55 -16.72
C ARG A 195 -7.64 -1.87 -15.39
N PHE A 196 -8.41 -1.75 -14.31
CA PHE A 196 -7.95 -2.07 -12.96
C PHE A 196 -8.31 -3.52 -12.62
N ILE A 197 -7.28 -4.33 -12.41
CA ILE A 197 -7.40 -5.73 -12.02
C ILE A 197 -7.16 -5.82 -10.53
N PHE A 198 -8.14 -6.34 -9.82
CA PHE A 198 -8.05 -6.58 -8.39
C PHE A 198 -7.32 -7.91 -8.11
N ASN A 199 -6.30 -7.86 -7.26
CA ASN A 199 -5.45 -9.00 -6.89
C ASN A 199 -5.64 -9.41 -5.41
N GLY A 200 -6.70 -8.93 -4.76
CA GLY A 200 -6.97 -9.27 -3.37
C GLY A 200 -7.55 -10.67 -3.20
N GLY A 201 -7.24 -11.27 -2.05
CA GLY A 201 -7.41 -12.71 -1.76
C GLY A 201 -6.28 -13.20 -0.88
#